data_AF-A0A916SHB9-F1
#
_entry.id   AF-A0A916SHB9-F1
#
_cell.length_a   1.000
_cell.length_b   1.000
_cell.length_c   1.000
_cell.angle_alpha   90.00
_cell.angle_beta   90.00
_cell.angle_gamma   90.00
#
_symmetry.space_group_name_H-M   'P 1'
#
loop_
_entity.id
_entity.type
_entity.pdbx_description
1 polymer ?
#
loop_
_entity_poly.entity_id
_entity_poly.type
_entity_poly.pdbx_seq_one_letter_code
_entity_poly.pdbx_strand_id
1 'polypeptide(L)'
;MTVAYSCRHTESNPRYQAAVREQQRRERERREAEAAKLLPAPVVIQSSPKAIHEAQSEAVERSTARWGISTPVDTVPAIIARVAHQHGFTYDDIIEQSRVRKLVAARFEAMAAVRTAKPLMSVPEIAKWFKRDHTTVISALQKMGFKVCGAERPVYDRDTIIRMRDFGWTTAEISMRFRCSERTVRKLLREGAR
;
A
#
# COMPACT_ATOMS: atom_id res chain seq x y z
N MET A 1 27.27 74.34 -47.45
CA MET A 1 26.50 74.09 -46.22
C MET A 1 25.12 73.59 -46.64
N THR A 2 24.94 72.27 -46.68
CA THR A 2 23.72 71.61 -47.18
C THR A 2 22.70 71.50 -46.04
N VAL A 3 21.57 72.14 -46.22
CA VAL A 3 20.49 72.26 -45.25
C VAL A 3 19.68 70.97 -45.26
N ALA A 4 19.82 70.15 -44.21
CA ALA A 4 19.03 68.95 -43.98
C ALA A 4 17.86 69.26 -43.02
N TYR A 5 16.73 69.72 -43.58
CA TYR A 5 15.40 69.69 -42.96
C TYR A 5 14.51 68.99 -44.00
N SER A 6 13.60 68.04 -43.74
CA SER A 6 12.84 67.69 -42.54
C SER A 6 12.01 66.42 -42.85
N CYS A 7 12.27 65.28 -42.21
CA CYS A 7 11.42 64.08 -42.27
C CYS A 7 11.16 63.50 -40.86
N ARG A 8 10.76 64.34 -39.90
CA ARG A 8 10.38 63.87 -38.54
C ARG A 8 8.96 64.28 -38.10
N HIS A 9 8.18 64.92 -38.97
CA HIS A 9 6.90 65.54 -38.58
C HIS A 9 5.66 64.70 -38.95
N THR A 10 5.78 63.67 -39.78
CA THR A 10 4.64 62.80 -40.15
C THR A 10 4.41 61.66 -39.16
N GLU A 11 5.48 61.13 -38.54
CA GLU A 11 5.40 60.06 -37.53
C GLU A 11 4.93 60.55 -36.15
N SER A 12 5.15 61.83 -35.84
CA SER A 12 4.69 62.49 -34.60
C SER A 12 3.28 63.09 -34.70
N ASN A 13 2.60 62.94 -35.84
CA ASN A 13 1.24 63.43 -35.99
C ASN A 13 0.26 62.55 -35.19
N PRO A 14 -0.47 63.10 -34.21
CA PRO A 14 -1.39 62.32 -33.37
C PRO A 14 -2.49 61.60 -34.16
N ARG A 15 -2.88 62.13 -35.33
CA ARG A 15 -3.83 61.44 -36.23
C ARG A 15 -3.24 60.18 -36.87
N TYR A 16 -1.95 60.22 -37.24
CA TYR A 16 -1.25 59.07 -37.80
C TYR A 16 -1.05 57.97 -36.74
N GLN A 17 -0.64 58.34 -35.53
CA GLN A 17 -0.49 57.39 -34.42
C GLN A 17 -1.82 56.77 -34.00
N ALA A 18 -2.93 57.52 -34.05
CA ALA A 18 -4.27 57.00 -33.81
C ALA A 18 -4.68 55.97 -34.89
N ALA A 19 -4.41 56.26 -36.17
CA ALA A 19 -4.71 55.34 -37.27
C ALA A 19 -3.91 54.02 -37.15
N VAL A 20 -2.63 54.10 -36.79
CA VAL A 20 -1.79 52.90 -36.58
C VAL A 20 -2.30 52.05 -35.40
N ARG A 21 -2.71 52.67 -34.30
CA ARG A 21 -3.29 51.95 -33.15
C ARG A 21 -4.62 51.27 -33.50
N GLU A 22 -5.46 51.94 -34.29
CA GLU A 22 -6.71 51.37 -34.76
C GLU A 22 -6.47 50.18 -35.69
N GLN A 23 -5.48 50.28 -36.58
CA GLN A 23 -5.07 49.19 -37.46
C GLN A 23 -4.55 47.98 -36.67
N GLN A 24 -3.72 48.20 -35.66
CA GLN A 24 -3.21 47.15 -34.77
C GLN A 24 -4.32 46.47 -33.94
N ARG A 25 -5.34 47.23 -33.49
CA ARG A 25 -6.48 46.66 -32.77
C ARG A 25 -7.29 45.71 -33.65
N ARG A 26 -7.58 46.13 -34.89
CA ARG A 26 -8.27 45.29 -35.88
C ARG A 26 -7.48 44.04 -36.25
N GLU A 27 -6.16 44.14 -36.37
CA GLU A 27 -5.30 42.98 -36.63
C GLU A 27 -5.26 42.01 -35.44
N ARG A 28 -5.23 42.51 -34.20
CA ARG A 28 -5.37 41.66 -33.01
C ARG A 28 -6.72 40.95 -32.97
N GLU A 29 -7.81 41.67 -33.20
CA GLU A 29 -9.17 41.11 -33.24
C GLU A 29 -9.27 40.01 -34.32
N ARG A 30 -8.66 40.20 -35.50
CA ARG A 30 -8.60 39.17 -36.55
C ARG A 30 -7.80 37.95 -36.12
N ARG A 31 -6.62 38.14 -35.52
CA ARG A 31 -5.78 37.03 -35.02
C ARG A 31 -6.44 36.29 -33.87
N GLU A 32 -7.11 36.99 -32.96
CA GLU A 32 -7.86 36.41 -31.85
C GLU A 32 -9.08 35.62 -32.36
N ALA A 33 -9.78 36.12 -33.38
CA ALA A 33 -10.87 35.40 -34.03
C ALA A 33 -10.38 34.15 -34.79
N GLU A 34 -9.23 34.24 -35.47
CA GLU A 34 -8.62 33.10 -36.16
C GLU A 34 -8.09 32.05 -35.19
N ALA A 35 -7.46 32.48 -34.09
CA ALA A 35 -7.01 31.61 -33.00
C ALA A 35 -8.19 30.92 -32.31
N ALA A 36 -9.29 31.64 -32.04
CA ALA A 36 -10.51 31.05 -31.46
C ALA A 36 -11.13 30.00 -32.39
N LYS A 37 -10.99 30.15 -33.71
CA LYS A 37 -11.47 29.18 -34.72
C LYS A 37 -10.58 27.94 -34.82
N LEU A 38 -9.29 28.05 -34.48
CA LEU A 38 -8.29 26.98 -34.49
C LEU A 38 -8.26 26.14 -33.20
N LEU A 39 -8.92 26.59 -32.13
CA LEU A 39 -9.01 25.79 -30.91
C LEU A 39 -9.89 24.56 -31.19
N PRO A 40 -9.36 23.34 -30.99
CA PRO A 40 -10.17 22.13 -31.12
C PRO A 40 -11.31 22.21 -30.11
N ALA A 41 -12.54 21.96 -30.57
CA ALA A 41 -13.71 21.91 -29.70
C ALA A 41 -13.39 20.96 -28.53
N PRO A 42 -13.68 21.35 -27.27
CA PRO A 42 -13.40 20.49 -26.14
C PRO A 42 -14.08 19.16 -26.38
N VAL A 43 -13.29 18.10 -26.51
CA VAL A 43 -13.81 16.75 -26.61
C VAL A 43 -14.42 16.43 -25.25
N VAL A 44 -15.72 16.68 -25.13
CA VAL A 44 -16.50 16.25 -23.98
C VAL A 44 -16.55 14.73 -24.07
N ILE A 45 -15.67 14.06 -23.34
CA ILE A 45 -15.80 12.63 -23.07
C ILE A 45 -17.09 12.50 -22.25
N GLN A 46 -18.20 12.23 -22.92
CA GLN A 46 -19.49 11.99 -22.29
C GLN A 46 -19.51 10.61 -21.63
N SER A 47 -18.59 10.37 -20.70
CA SER A 47 -18.71 9.23 -19.80
C SER A 47 -19.67 9.62 -18.69
N SER A 48 -20.90 9.11 -18.78
CA SER A 48 -21.92 9.24 -17.73
C SER A 48 -21.31 8.85 -16.38
N PRO A 49 -21.39 9.69 -15.34
CA PRO A 49 -20.79 9.40 -14.03
C PRO A 49 -21.38 8.14 -13.40
N LYS A 50 -22.63 7.77 -13.74
CA LYS A 50 -23.26 6.51 -13.32
C LYS A 50 -22.59 5.29 -13.95
N ALA A 51 -22.29 5.34 -15.25
CA ALA A 51 -21.69 4.22 -15.97
C ALA A 51 -20.26 3.92 -15.51
N ILE A 52 -19.49 4.94 -15.10
CA ILE A 52 -18.14 4.77 -14.56
C ILE A 52 -18.21 4.09 -13.19
N HIS A 53 -19.16 4.50 -12.34
CA HIS A 53 -19.30 3.97 -10.98
C HIS A 53 -19.88 2.54 -10.96
N GLU A 54 -20.85 2.24 -11.85
CA GLU A 54 -21.46 0.91 -12.00
C GLU A 54 -20.49 -0.11 -12.62
N ALA A 55 -19.70 0.29 -13.64
CA ALA A 55 -18.68 -0.58 -14.22
C ALA A 55 -17.54 -0.86 -13.23
N GLN A 56 -17.20 0.11 -12.37
CA GLN A 56 -16.23 -0.06 -11.30
C GLN A 56 -16.76 -0.96 -10.18
N SER A 57 -18.04 -0.84 -9.79
CA SER A 57 -18.63 -1.71 -8.76
C SER A 57 -18.77 -3.16 -9.22
N GLU A 58 -19.16 -3.42 -10.47
CA GLU A 58 -19.29 -4.79 -10.99
C GLU A 58 -17.95 -5.52 -11.17
N ALA A 59 -16.88 -4.80 -11.53
CA ALA A 59 -15.53 -5.36 -11.62
C ALA A 59 -14.94 -5.63 -10.23
N VAL A 60 -15.24 -4.77 -9.25
CA VAL A 60 -14.88 -4.96 -7.85
C VAL A 60 -15.66 -6.13 -7.23
N GLU A 61 -16.94 -6.26 -7.53
CA GLU A 61 -17.81 -7.37 -7.05
C GLU A 61 -17.38 -8.74 -7.58
N ARG A 62 -16.96 -8.82 -8.85
CA ARG A 62 -16.36 -10.06 -9.41
C ARG A 62 -15.01 -10.41 -8.79
N SER A 63 -14.30 -9.42 -8.26
CA SER A 63 -13.05 -9.62 -7.54
C SER A 63 -13.29 -10.12 -6.12
N THR A 64 -14.40 -9.77 -5.48
CA THR A 64 -14.65 -10.00 -4.05
C THR A 64 -15.11 -11.41 -3.67
N ALA A 65 -14.26 -12.42 -3.84
CA ALA A 65 -14.46 -13.74 -3.20
C ALA A 65 -13.76 -13.83 -1.82
N ARG A 66 -13.75 -12.72 -1.05
CA ARG A 66 -13.14 -12.50 0.28
C ARG A 66 -11.68 -11.99 0.31
N TRP A 67 -10.83 -12.32 -0.66
CA TRP A 67 -9.44 -11.80 -0.77
C TRP A 67 -9.02 -11.55 -2.22
N GLY A 68 -9.98 -11.11 -3.05
CA GLY A 68 -9.93 -11.07 -4.51
C GLY A 68 -8.58 -11.20 -5.16
N ILE A 69 -8.44 -12.30 -5.91
CA ILE A 69 -7.24 -12.80 -6.58
C ILE A 69 -6.32 -11.62 -6.87
N SER A 70 -5.31 -11.48 -6.01
CA SER A 70 -4.20 -10.59 -6.27
C SER A 70 -3.63 -11.08 -7.60
N THR A 71 -3.71 -10.25 -8.64
CA THR A 71 -2.97 -10.60 -9.84
C THR A 71 -1.50 -10.71 -9.41
N PRO A 72 -0.71 -11.69 -9.91
CA PRO A 72 0.68 -11.90 -9.45
C PRO A 72 1.57 -10.65 -9.54
N VAL A 73 1.10 -9.61 -10.23
CA VAL A 73 1.77 -8.33 -10.48
C VAL A 73 1.47 -7.27 -9.42
N ASP A 74 0.55 -7.50 -8.47
CA ASP A 74 0.22 -6.49 -7.47
C ASP A 74 1.45 -6.14 -6.61
N THR A 75 1.76 -4.86 -6.57
CA THR A 75 2.83 -4.34 -5.71
C THR A 75 2.38 -4.41 -4.25
N VAL A 76 3.32 -4.60 -3.32
CA VAL A 76 3.04 -4.58 -1.87
C VAL A 76 2.25 -3.33 -1.44
N PRO A 77 2.61 -2.10 -1.87
CA PRO A 77 1.83 -0.91 -1.53
C PRO A 77 0.40 -0.96 -2.06
N ALA A 78 0.15 -1.50 -3.26
CA ALA A 78 -1.20 -1.63 -3.80
C ALA A 78 -2.07 -2.58 -2.95
N ILE A 79 -1.49 -3.69 -2.46
CA ILE A 79 -2.18 -4.62 -1.56
C ILE A 79 -2.56 -3.93 -0.25
N ILE A 80 -1.63 -3.17 0.34
CA ILE A 80 -1.88 -2.44 1.58
C ILE A 80 -2.97 -1.39 1.40
N ALA A 81 -2.89 -0.59 0.32
CA ALA A 81 -3.89 0.43 0.02
C ALA A 81 -5.29 -0.18 -0.16
N ARG A 82 -5.40 -1.31 -0.86
CA ARG A 82 -6.68 -2.02 -1.04
C ARG A 82 -7.28 -2.45 0.30
N VAL A 83 -6.48 -3.04 1.18
CA VAL A 83 -6.95 -3.43 2.52
C VAL A 83 -7.30 -2.20 3.36
N ALA A 84 -6.54 -1.12 3.25
CA ALA A 84 -6.88 0.14 3.92
C ALA A 84 -8.26 0.66 3.51
N HIS A 85 -8.54 0.69 2.21
CA HIS A 85 -9.84 1.10 1.67
C HIS A 85 -10.99 0.20 2.17
N GLN A 86 -10.78 -1.11 2.28
CA GLN A 86 -11.80 -2.04 2.81
C GLN A 86 -12.17 -1.74 4.28
N HIS A 87 -11.22 -1.23 5.06
CA HIS A 87 -11.43 -0.87 6.47
C HIS A 87 -11.78 0.61 6.68
N GLY A 88 -11.85 1.41 5.61
CA GLY A 88 -12.09 2.85 5.68
C GLY A 88 -10.90 3.68 6.18
N PHE A 89 -9.68 3.17 6.04
CA PHE A 89 -8.44 3.85 6.39
C PHE A 89 -7.62 4.22 5.15
N THR A 90 -6.65 5.10 5.33
CA THR A 90 -5.64 5.40 4.30
C THR A 90 -4.44 4.46 4.39
N TYR A 91 -3.62 4.43 3.34
CA TYR A 91 -2.36 3.69 3.33
C TYR A 91 -1.43 4.14 4.47
N ASP A 92 -1.35 5.45 4.70
CA ASP A 92 -0.49 6.04 5.73
C ASP A 92 -0.95 5.64 7.14
N ASP A 93 -2.27 5.58 7.38
CA ASP A 93 -2.82 5.14 8.66
C ASP A 93 -2.37 3.71 9.01
N ILE A 94 -2.35 2.80 8.04
CA ILE A 94 -1.91 1.41 8.28
C ILE A 94 -0.43 1.34 8.65
N ILE A 95 0.41 2.17 8.02
CA ILE A 95 1.86 2.20 8.28
C ILE A 95 2.19 2.93 9.58
N GLU A 96 1.34 3.87 9.99
CA GLU A 96 1.53 4.65 11.20
C GLU A 96 1.69 3.78 12.46
N GLN A 97 2.31 4.34 13.50
CA GLN A 97 2.59 3.60 14.73
C GLN A 97 1.38 3.46 15.66
N SER A 98 0.22 4.00 15.29
CA SER A 98 -1.01 4.00 16.09
C SER A 98 -1.48 2.59 16.52
N ARG A 99 -1.96 2.52 17.76
CA ARG A 99 -2.40 1.28 18.44
C ARG A 99 -3.92 1.18 18.59
N VAL A 100 -4.68 2.01 17.90
CA VAL A 100 -6.14 1.96 17.89
C VAL A 100 -6.60 0.57 17.43
N ARG A 101 -7.50 -0.06 18.20
CA ARG A 101 -7.90 -1.46 17.98
C ARG A 101 -8.38 -1.76 16.56
N LYS A 102 -9.19 -0.86 15.97
CA LYS A 102 -9.68 -0.99 14.58
C LYS A 102 -8.55 -0.98 13.56
N LEU A 103 -7.60 -0.05 13.73
CA LEU A 103 -6.44 0.10 12.85
C LEU A 103 -5.47 -1.09 13.00
N VAL A 104 -5.28 -1.60 14.22
CA VAL A 104 -4.51 -2.82 14.45
C VAL A 104 -5.10 -4.02 13.73
N ALA A 105 -6.44 -4.17 13.73
CA ALA A 105 -7.11 -5.23 12.99
C ALA A 105 -6.89 -5.09 11.47
N ALA A 106 -7.11 -3.89 10.91
CA ALA A 106 -6.85 -3.60 9.50
C ALA A 106 -5.39 -3.89 9.10
N ARG A 107 -4.43 -3.56 9.97
CA ARG A 107 -3.01 -3.83 9.74
C ARG A 107 -2.69 -5.33 9.75
N PHE A 108 -3.27 -6.10 10.69
CA PHE A 108 -3.08 -7.55 10.71
C PHE A 108 -3.65 -8.21 9.46
N GLU A 109 -4.79 -7.70 8.99
CA GLU A 109 -5.37 -8.09 7.72
C GLU A 109 -4.43 -7.75 6.56
N ALA A 110 -3.88 -6.54 6.49
CA ALA A 110 -2.93 -6.15 5.46
C ALA A 110 -1.67 -7.05 5.45
N MET A 111 -1.13 -7.41 6.62
CA MET A 111 0.01 -8.34 6.73
C MET A 111 -0.32 -9.73 6.19
N ALA A 112 -1.51 -10.26 6.50
CA ALA A 112 -2.00 -11.53 5.97
C ALA A 112 -2.23 -11.48 4.45
N ALA A 113 -2.72 -10.35 3.94
CA ALA A 113 -2.92 -10.11 2.51
C ALA A 113 -1.59 -10.22 1.74
N VAL A 114 -0.56 -9.53 2.23
CA VAL A 114 0.78 -9.53 1.62
C VAL A 114 1.37 -10.93 1.67
N ARG A 115 1.19 -11.66 2.78
CA ARG A 115 1.69 -13.04 2.92
C ARG A 115 1.01 -14.01 1.94
N THR A 116 -0.29 -13.84 1.70
CA THR A 116 -1.05 -14.65 0.73
C THR A 116 -0.63 -14.35 -0.70
N ALA A 117 -0.48 -13.06 -1.05
CA ALA A 117 -0.11 -12.65 -2.40
C ALA A 117 1.36 -12.96 -2.74
N LYS A 118 2.27 -12.87 -1.76
CA LYS A 118 3.71 -13.07 -1.94
C LYS A 118 4.26 -14.09 -0.95
N PRO A 119 4.01 -15.40 -1.16
CA PRO A 119 4.47 -16.45 -0.24
C PRO A 119 6.00 -16.57 -0.16
N LEU A 120 6.71 -16.17 -1.23
CA LEU A 120 8.18 -16.21 -1.31
C LEU A 120 8.85 -15.13 -0.43
N MET A 121 8.12 -14.07 -0.05
CA MET A 121 8.68 -12.99 0.76
C MET A 121 8.84 -13.46 2.21
N SER A 122 10.02 -13.20 2.79
CA SER A 122 10.31 -13.57 4.18
C SER A 122 9.56 -12.66 5.16
N VAL A 123 9.28 -13.17 6.37
CA VAL A 123 8.59 -12.39 7.40
C VAL A 123 9.34 -11.10 7.78
N PRO A 124 10.68 -11.09 7.88
CA PRO A 124 11.43 -9.85 8.10
C PRO A 124 11.28 -8.83 6.97
N GLU A 125 11.17 -9.26 5.71
CA GLU A 125 10.94 -8.35 4.58
C GLU A 125 9.55 -7.74 4.63
N ILE A 126 8.52 -8.54 4.95
CA ILE A 126 7.16 -8.03 5.17
C ILE A 126 7.19 -6.97 6.28
N ALA A 127 7.93 -7.23 7.38
CA ALA A 127 8.03 -6.31 8.51
C ALA A 127 8.63 -4.95 8.15
N LYS A 128 9.59 -4.91 7.20
CA LYS A 128 10.19 -3.65 6.69
C LYS A 128 9.13 -2.75 6.03
N TRP A 129 8.20 -3.31 5.26
CA TRP A 129 7.13 -2.55 4.63
C TRP A 129 6.20 -1.88 5.65
N PHE A 130 5.93 -2.55 6.77
CA PHE A 130 5.09 -2.02 7.84
C PHE A 130 5.86 -1.20 8.88
N LYS A 131 7.19 -1.03 8.75
CA LYS A 131 8.06 -0.37 9.74
C LYS A 131 7.88 -0.95 11.16
N ARG A 132 7.77 -2.28 11.28
CA ARG A 132 7.57 -3.01 12.55
C ARG A 132 8.58 -4.13 12.73
N ASP A 133 8.68 -4.61 13.96
CA ASP A 133 9.43 -5.81 14.28
C ASP A 133 8.78 -7.05 13.64
N HIS A 134 9.62 -7.93 13.10
CA HIS A 134 9.18 -9.18 12.48
C HIS A 134 8.41 -10.08 13.45
N THR A 135 8.68 -10.01 14.76
CA THR A 135 7.91 -10.72 15.81
C THR A 135 6.46 -10.25 15.89
N THR A 136 6.21 -8.96 15.64
CA THR A 136 4.85 -8.41 15.56
C THR A 136 4.11 -8.98 14.35
N VAL A 137 4.79 -9.10 13.21
CA VAL A 137 4.24 -9.71 12.00
C VAL A 137 3.93 -11.19 12.23
N ILE A 138 4.82 -11.93 12.91
CA ILE A 138 4.55 -13.33 13.30
C ILE A 138 3.28 -13.43 14.13
N SER A 139 3.12 -12.58 15.16
CA SER A 139 1.92 -12.59 16.00
C SER A 139 0.65 -12.25 15.21
N ALA A 140 0.73 -11.28 14.30
CA ALA A 140 -0.37 -10.91 13.42
C ALA A 140 -0.78 -12.08 12.51
N LEU A 141 0.20 -12.71 11.86
CA LEU A 141 -0.01 -13.85 10.97
C LEU A 141 -0.61 -15.05 11.71
N GLN A 142 -0.16 -15.36 12.92
CA GLN A 142 -0.73 -16.41 13.76
C GLN A 142 -2.21 -16.13 14.12
N LYS A 143 -2.55 -14.88 14.46
CA LYS A 143 -3.94 -14.47 14.72
C LYS A 143 -4.83 -14.58 13.49
N MET A 144 -4.25 -14.43 12.30
CA MET A 144 -4.94 -14.61 11.01
C MET A 144 -4.91 -16.06 10.51
N GLY A 145 -4.40 -17.01 11.31
CA GLY A 145 -4.42 -18.45 11.00
C GLY A 145 -3.23 -18.97 10.19
N PHE A 146 -2.21 -18.14 9.92
CA PHE A 146 -1.01 -18.59 9.22
C PHE A 146 -0.07 -19.33 10.17
N LYS A 147 0.37 -20.52 9.74
CA LYS A 147 1.48 -21.23 10.36
C LYS A 147 2.79 -20.60 9.89
N VAL A 148 3.29 -19.63 10.64
CA VAL A 148 4.66 -19.17 10.45
C VAL A 148 5.57 -20.19 11.10
N CYS A 149 6.42 -20.80 10.29
CA CYS A 149 7.35 -21.86 10.65
C CYS A 149 8.31 -21.38 11.76
N GLY A 150 7.92 -21.59 13.01
CA GLY A 150 8.80 -22.28 13.94
C GLY A 150 8.66 -23.77 13.64
N ALA A 151 9.74 -24.55 13.76
CA ALA A 151 9.59 -26.01 13.90
C ALA A 151 8.43 -26.25 14.88
N GLU A 152 7.48 -27.12 14.52
CA GLU A 152 6.40 -27.50 15.44
C GLU A 152 7.08 -27.72 16.79
N ARG A 153 6.70 -26.94 17.81
CA ARG A 153 7.26 -27.19 19.14
C ARG A 153 6.92 -28.65 19.40
N PRO A 154 7.91 -29.55 19.51
CA PRO A 154 7.62 -30.95 19.76
C PRO A 154 6.72 -31.00 20.99
N VAL A 155 5.50 -31.48 20.79
CA VAL A 155 4.54 -31.64 21.88
C VAL A 155 5.04 -32.84 22.65
N TYR A 156 5.80 -32.56 23.72
CA TYR A 156 6.24 -33.60 24.62
C TYR A 156 5.04 -34.04 25.45
N ASP A 157 4.66 -35.31 25.34
CA ASP A 157 3.68 -35.88 26.25
C ASP A 157 4.28 -35.93 27.66
N ARG A 158 3.76 -35.06 28.54
CA ARG A 158 4.25 -34.90 29.91
C ARG A 158 4.10 -36.21 30.69
N ASP A 159 3.02 -36.94 30.47
CA ASP A 159 2.73 -38.17 31.21
C ASP A 159 3.70 -39.29 30.81
N THR A 160 4.14 -39.30 29.56
CA THR A 160 5.21 -40.20 29.12
C THR A 160 6.55 -39.86 29.80
N ILE A 161 6.88 -38.57 29.98
CA ILE A 161 8.11 -38.16 30.69
C ILE A 161 8.06 -38.56 32.17
N ILE A 162 6.91 -38.40 32.83
CA ILE A 162 6.72 -38.81 34.23
C ILE A 162 6.86 -40.33 34.35
N ARG A 163 6.17 -41.09 33.49
CA ARG A 163 6.29 -42.56 33.46
C ARG A 163 7.73 -43.00 33.30
N MET A 164 8.48 -42.43 32.34
CA MET A 164 9.89 -42.77 32.13
C MET A 164 10.75 -42.50 33.37
N ARG A 165 10.52 -41.37 34.05
CA ARG A 165 11.23 -41.04 35.30
C ARG A 165 10.89 -42.03 36.41
N ASP A 166 9.64 -42.45 36.53
CA ASP A 166 9.22 -43.43 37.53
C ASP A 166 9.76 -44.84 37.23
N PHE A 167 10.02 -45.16 35.97
CA PHE A 167 10.79 -46.33 35.54
C PHE A 167 12.31 -46.21 35.78
N GLY A 168 12.78 -45.13 36.40
CA GLY A 168 14.18 -44.93 36.76
C GLY A 168 15.05 -44.31 35.66
N TRP A 169 14.46 -43.81 34.56
CA TRP A 169 15.22 -43.13 33.52
C TRP A 169 15.77 -41.81 34.03
N THR A 170 17.02 -41.52 33.67
CA THR A 170 17.65 -40.25 33.98
C THR A 170 17.12 -39.12 33.11
N THR A 171 17.20 -37.87 33.59
CA THR A 171 16.78 -36.71 32.79
C THR A 171 17.57 -36.56 31.49
N ALA A 172 18.82 -37.03 31.47
CA ALA A 172 19.68 -37.04 30.30
C ALA A 172 19.16 -38.00 29.22
N GLU A 173 18.82 -39.23 29.59
CA GLU A 173 18.29 -40.24 28.66
C GLU A 173 16.94 -39.83 28.07
N ILE A 174 16.05 -39.28 28.90
CA ILE A 174 14.77 -38.74 28.45
C ILE A 174 15.02 -37.61 27.43
N SER A 175 15.98 -36.73 27.72
CA SER A 175 16.31 -35.61 26.83
C SER A 175 16.83 -36.08 25.46
N MET A 176 17.68 -37.10 25.45
CA MET A 176 18.20 -37.71 24.21
C MET A 176 17.09 -38.39 23.41
N ARG A 177 16.18 -39.10 24.09
CA ARG A 177 15.05 -39.80 23.45
C ARG A 177 14.11 -38.85 22.72
N PHE A 178 13.82 -37.71 23.35
CA PHE A 178 12.91 -36.68 22.82
C PHE A 178 13.61 -35.60 22.00
N ARG A 179 14.94 -35.70 21.80
CA ARG A 179 15.77 -34.68 21.13
C ARG A 179 15.54 -33.27 21.69
N CYS A 180 15.44 -33.19 23.01
CA CYS A 180 15.16 -31.97 23.74
C CYS A 180 16.30 -31.64 24.72
N SER A 181 16.34 -30.41 25.21
CA SER A 181 17.32 -30.05 26.24
C SER A 181 16.92 -30.64 27.60
N GLU A 182 17.89 -31.08 28.42
CA GLU A 182 17.63 -31.51 29.80
C GLU A 182 16.88 -30.45 30.63
N ARG A 183 17.14 -29.16 30.35
CA ARG A 183 16.46 -28.04 30.98
C ARG A 183 14.96 -28.06 30.70
N THR A 184 14.55 -28.47 29.49
CA THR A 184 13.14 -28.65 29.12
C THR A 184 12.50 -29.76 29.93
N VAL A 185 13.16 -30.92 30.05
CA VAL A 185 12.67 -32.06 30.85
C VAL A 185 12.51 -31.66 32.32
N ARG A 186 13.53 -31.00 32.91
CA ARG A 186 13.47 -30.50 34.30
C ARG A 186 12.41 -29.42 34.51
N LYS A 187 12.07 -28.65 33.47
CA LYS A 187 11.00 -27.65 33.53
C LYS A 187 9.63 -28.34 33.56
N LEU A 188 9.40 -29.31 32.67
CA LEU A 188 8.14 -30.08 32.60
C LEU A 188 7.85 -30.90 33.86
N LEU A 189 8.89 -31.46 34.49
CA LEU A 189 8.78 -32.14 35.77
C LEU A 189 8.44 -31.18 36.92
N ARG A 190 9.00 -29.95 36.91
CA ARG A 190 8.74 -28.93 37.94
C ARG A 190 7.34 -28.30 37.83
N GLU A 191 6.85 -28.10 36.61
CA GLU A 191 5.60 -27.36 36.36
C GLU A 191 4.33 -28.06 36.84
N GLY A 192 4.35 -29.36 37.15
CA GLY A 192 3.20 -30.03 37.77
C GLY A 192 3.57 -30.84 39.00
N ALA A 193 4.47 -30.30 39.82
CA ALA A 193 4.56 -30.59 41.25
C ALA A 193 3.78 -29.56 42.09
N ARG A 194 2.77 -28.92 41.48
CA ARG A 194 1.81 -27.99 42.11
C ARG A 194 0.43 -28.58 42.04
#